data_AF-A0A8J5D531-F1
#
_entry.id   AF-A0A8J5D531-F1
#
_cell.length_a   1.000
_cell.length_b   1.000
_cell.length_c   1.000
_cell.angle_alpha   90.00
_cell.angle_beta   90.00
_cell.angle_gamma   90.00
#
_symmetry.space_group_name_H-M   'P 1'
#
loop_
_entity.id
_entity.type
_entity.pdbx_description
1 polymer ?
#
loop_
_entity_poly.entity_id
_entity_poly.type
_entity_poly.pdbx_seq_one_letter_code
_entity_poly.pdbx_strand_id
1 'polypeptide(L)'
;MEDAAESVVLKCINALELVGESCPSIQHLADGKLYCCLLSILSDETICDEDLATLTPRLEALFKEHLAGELIEFGKAVSGDCVELTKVTLLLLHIALFTEAKVRSRLVDAPSLDQATQARFKYLLEAVQKRGSAVSSRFLHILCTENLDLRSVLQQTPVMGGAASPCVYTTSPKSSATSPLRVLVQSPQFRLQEILNGKKFEVKRLQQQESCVSLLQGKLQASQLQQDEAEAQQVVGDSLKQNKLSELAVECSQMRRERETLQQTVDRLMEEKDDLDSKKCSLHQHLVLVRAERDRLQEDVLDLNQAKRENQGLIESQASDIKEMKSQLEELHQHLMENKVSNVSIEESFGSFSPSPYPAITSPASSVGENMAEAVVDKVLAEHKEKLHQLQHQHTALHQDLAAAAAQREQLCQNLEATAAQREQLQQQVRHTHRHMPQ
;
A
#
# COMPACT_ATOMS: atom_id res chain seq x y z
N MET A 1 11.30 -35.76 3.06
CA MET A 1 10.19 -34.80 3.22
C MET A 1 10.66 -33.37 3.42
N GLU A 2 11.95 -33.12 3.72
CA GLU A 2 12.48 -31.76 3.95
C GLU A 2 12.53 -30.87 2.70
N ASP A 3 12.31 -31.43 1.51
CA ASP A 3 12.43 -30.73 0.22
C ASP A 3 11.08 -30.40 -0.45
N ALA A 4 9.96 -30.64 0.25
CA ALA A 4 8.63 -30.29 -0.24
C ALA A 4 8.34 -28.80 -0.03
N ALA A 5 7.56 -28.19 -0.92
CA ALA A 5 7.13 -26.79 -0.81
C ALA A 5 6.45 -26.50 0.54
N GLU A 6 5.65 -27.44 1.04
CA GLU A 6 5.02 -27.39 2.36
C GLU A 6 6.06 -27.14 3.47
N SER A 7 7.14 -27.93 3.51
CA SER A 7 8.18 -27.81 4.54
C SER A 7 8.92 -26.48 4.45
N VAL A 8 9.16 -25.99 3.23
CA VAL A 8 9.84 -24.70 2.99
C VAL A 8 8.96 -23.55 3.48
N VAL A 9 7.69 -23.53 3.08
CA VAL A 9 6.71 -22.51 3.47
C VAL A 9 6.52 -22.49 4.99
N LEU A 10 6.43 -23.66 5.63
CA LEU A 10 6.28 -23.76 7.08
C LEU A 10 7.49 -23.20 7.84
N LYS A 11 8.71 -23.47 7.36
CA LYS A 11 9.94 -22.88 7.93
C LYS A 11 9.92 -21.35 7.81
N CYS A 12 9.48 -20.81 6.67
CA CYS A 12 9.36 -19.36 6.47
C CYS A 12 8.36 -18.72 7.42
N ILE A 13 7.19 -19.34 7.63
CA ILE A 13 6.21 -18.85 8.60
C ILE A 13 6.81 -18.82 10.01
N ASN A 14 7.44 -19.91 10.42
CA ASN A 14 8.03 -20.02 11.75
C ASN A 14 9.13 -18.97 11.98
N ALA A 15 9.87 -18.61 10.93
CA ALA A 15 10.86 -17.54 10.99
C ALA A 15 10.27 -16.13 11.10
N LEU A 16 9.02 -15.90 10.69
CA LEU A 16 8.36 -14.60 10.84
C LEU A 16 7.86 -14.34 12.27
N GLU A 17 7.79 -15.38 13.11
CA GLU A 17 7.38 -15.33 14.52
C GLU A 17 6.05 -14.57 14.78
N LEU A 18 5.11 -14.64 13.82
CA LEU A 18 3.87 -13.85 13.88
C LEU A 18 2.87 -14.35 14.93
N VAL A 19 2.84 -15.66 15.20
CA VAL A 19 1.83 -16.29 16.06
C VAL A 19 2.39 -16.58 17.47
N GLY A 20 3.61 -16.14 17.79
CA GLY A 20 4.27 -16.35 19.09
C GLY A 20 4.65 -17.81 19.40
N GLU A 21 3.98 -18.79 18.78
CA GLU A 21 4.26 -20.21 18.86
C GLU A 21 4.74 -20.75 17.51
N SER A 22 5.67 -21.71 17.54
CA SER A 22 6.13 -22.38 16.32
C SER A 22 5.05 -23.34 15.81
N CYS A 23 4.69 -23.20 14.53
CA CYS A 23 3.71 -24.04 13.85
C CYS A 23 4.37 -25.36 13.41
N PRO A 24 3.94 -26.53 13.95
CA PRO A 24 4.61 -27.81 13.69
C PRO A 24 4.20 -28.47 12.38
N SER A 25 3.06 -28.07 11.79
CA SER A 25 2.54 -28.62 10.53
C SER A 25 1.62 -27.62 9.85
N ILE A 26 1.61 -27.60 8.51
CA ILE A 26 0.79 -26.70 7.71
C ILE A 26 -0.71 -26.80 8.04
N GLN A 27 -1.18 -27.98 8.49
CA GLN A 27 -2.58 -28.21 8.85
C GLN A 27 -3.06 -27.32 10.01
N HIS A 28 -2.15 -26.92 10.91
CA HIS A 28 -2.50 -26.06 12.02
C HIS A 28 -2.85 -24.64 11.57
N LEU A 29 -2.46 -24.25 10.35
CA LEU A 29 -2.82 -22.94 9.79
C LEU A 29 -4.31 -22.82 9.46
N ALA A 30 -5.04 -23.94 9.37
CA ALA A 30 -6.49 -23.92 9.20
C ALA A 30 -7.23 -23.21 10.35
N ASP A 31 -6.57 -23.03 11.51
CA ASP A 31 -7.12 -22.29 12.66
C ASP A 31 -7.27 -20.77 12.42
N GLY A 32 -6.74 -20.25 11.31
CA GLY A 32 -6.91 -18.86 10.91
C GLY A 32 -5.92 -17.87 11.53
N LYS A 33 -5.22 -18.22 12.61
CA LYS A 33 -4.43 -17.26 13.41
C LYS A 33 -3.33 -16.58 12.61
N LEU A 34 -2.57 -17.37 11.84
CA LEU A 34 -1.52 -16.82 10.97
C LEU A 34 -2.10 -15.85 9.95
N TYR A 35 -3.25 -16.21 9.36
CA TYR A 35 -3.90 -15.42 8.33
C TYR A 35 -4.48 -14.12 8.90
N CYS A 36 -5.02 -14.13 10.12
CA CYS A 36 -5.38 -12.90 10.85
C CYS A 36 -4.18 -11.96 11.00
N CYS A 37 -3.03 -12.47 11.44
CA CYS A 37 -1.83 -11.66 11.63
C CYS A 37 -1.32 -11.08 10.31
N LEU A 38 -1.22 -11.89 9.26
CA LEU A 38 -0.76 -11.45 7.95
C LEU A 38 -1.73 -10.47 7.30
N LEU A 39 -3.04 -10.72 7.37
CA LEU A 39 -4.03 -9.77 6.86
C LEU A 39 -4.01 -8.46 7.64
N SER A 40 -3.87 -8.50 8.96
CA SER A 40 -3.76 -7.29 9.77
C SER A 40 -2.56 -6.43 9.39
N ILE A 41 -1.46 -7.07 8.98
CA ILE A 41 -0.27 -6.40 8.45
C ILE A 41 -0.53 -5.79 7.07
N LEU A 42 -1.33 -6.44 6.22
CA LEU A 42 -1.58 -6.00 4.85
C LEU A 42 -2.68 -4.96 4.72
N SER A 43 -3.68 -4.96 5.60
CA SER A 43 -4.81 -4.03 5.56
C SER A 43 -4.70 -2.88 6.56
N ASP A 44 -3.69 -2.85 7.41
CA ASP A 44 -3.57 -1.92 8.56
C ASP A 44 -4.82 -1.97 9.50
N GLU A 45 -5.57 -3.08 9.49
CA GLU A 45 -6.74 -3.32 10.35
C GLU A 45 -6.40 -4.37 11.41
N THR A 46 -6.90 -4.22 12.64
CA THR A 46 -6.74 -5.25 13.67
C THR A 46 -7.77 -6.35 13.47
N ILE A 47 -7.35 -7.49 12.92
CA ILE A 47 -8.16 -8.71 12.74
C ILE A 47 -7.67 -9.75 13.76
N CYS A 48 -8.55 -10.19 14.66
CA CYS A 48 -8.22 -11.16 15.70
C CYS A 48 -9.30 -12.25 15.78
N ASP A 49 -8.88 -13.48 16.11
CA ASP A 49 -9.73 -14.62 16.46
C ASP A 49 -10.75 -15.07 15.40
N GLU A 50 -10.45 -14.86 14.12
CA GLU A 50 -11.24 -15.39 13.00
C GLU A 50 -10.63 -16.70 12.47
N ASP A 51 -11.48 -17.69 12.17
CA ASP A 51 -11.04 -18.93 11.52
C ASP A 51 -10.82 -18.75 10.02
N LEU A 52 -10.16 -19.71 9.36
CA LEU A 52 -9.91 -19.62 7.92
C LEU A 52 -11.21 -19.53 7.10
N ALA A 53 -12.31 -20.14 7.56
CA ALA A 53 -13.60 -20.07 6.89
C ALA A 53 -14.14 -18.63 6.85
N THR A 54 -14.06 -17.91 7.97
CA THR A 54 -14.48 -16.52 8.10
C THR A 54 -13.56 -15.57 7.33
N LEU A 55 -12.26 -15.89 7.28
CA LEU A 55 -11.28 -15.12 6.52
C LEU A 55 -11.33 -15.33 5.00
N THR A 56 -11.97 -16.42 4.54
CA THR A 56 -12.00 -16.81 3.12
C THR A 56 -12.46 -15.67 2.19
N PRO A 57 -13.58 -14.97 2.44
CA PRO A 57 -14.01 -13.87 1.56
C PRO A 57 -12.98 -12.74 1.45
N ARG A 58 -12.27 -12.44 2.55
CA ARG A 58 -11.21 -11.41 2.58
C ARG A 58 -9.99 -11.86 1.80
N LEU A 59 -9.55 -13.11 1.99
CA LEU A 59 -8.44 -13.70 1.25
C LEU A 59 -8.74 -13.79 -0.25
N GLU A 60 -9.96 -14.18 -0.63
CA GLU A 60 -10.39 -14.19 -2.02
C GLU A 60 -10.36 -12.80 -2.65
N ALA A 61 -10.84 -11.77 -1.94
CA ALA A 61 -10.80 -10.39 -2.41
C ALA A 61 -9.35 -9.92 -2.61
N LEU A 62 -8.47 -10.17 -1.62
CA LEU A 62 -7.05 -9.83 -1.70
C LEU A 62 -6.35 -10.53 -2.86
N PHE A 63 -6.61 -11.83 -3.06
CA PHE A 63 -6.03 -12.59 -4.17
C PHE A 63 -6.55 -12.11 -5.52
N LYS A 64 -7.82 -11.74 -5.65
CA LYS A 64 -8.38 -11.18 -6.90
C LYS A 64 -7.77 -9.82 -7.25
N GLU A 65 -7.37 -9.03 -6.26
CA GLU A 65 -6.71 -7.74 -6.47
C GLU A 65 -5.28 -7.91 -7.03
N HIS A 66 -4.56 -8.95 -6.56
CA HIS A 66 -3.14 -9.13 -6.88
C HIS A 66 -2.87 -10.19 -7.96
N LEU A 67 -3.79 -11.14 -8.16
CA LEU A 67 -3.61 -12.32 -8.99
C LEU A 67 -4.87 -12.59 -9.82
N ALA A 68 -4.68 -13.04 -11.06
CA ALA A 68 -5.79 -13.36 -11.96
C ALA A 68 -6.27 -14.80 -11.78
N GLY A 69 -7.58 -15.00 -11.65
CA GLY A 69 -8.25 -16.30 -11.73
C GLY A 69 -8.54 -16.98 -10.39
N GLU A 70 -9.24 -18.12 -10.45
CA GLU A 70 -9.53 -18.98 -9.28
C GLU A 70 -8.35 -19.92 -9.04
N LEU A 71 -7.51 -19.56 -8.07
CA LEU A 71 -6.23 -20.24 -7.82
C LEU A 71 -6.28 -21.27 -6.70
N ILE A 72 -7.22 -21.12 -5.78
CA ILE A 72 -7.34 -21.87 -4.53
C ILE A 72 -8.74 -22.43 -4.40
N GLU A 73 -8.84 -23.68 -3.98
CA GLU A 73 -10.10 -24.30 -3.59
C GLU A 73 -10.29 -24.13 -2.07
N PHE A 74 -10.82 -22.99 -1.62
CA PHE A 74 -10.91 -22.66 -0.19
C PHE A 74 -11.69 -23.68 0.64
N GLY A 75 -12.70 -24.36 0.06
CA GLY A 75 -13.40 -25.45 0.76
C GLY A 75 -12.48 -26.61 1.17
N LYS A 76 -11.44 -26.88 0.38
CA LYS A 76 -10.41 -27.88 0.71
C LYS A 76 -9.40 -27.32 1.72
N ALA A 77 -9.00 -26.05 1.60
CA ALA A 77 -8.11 -25.42 2.57
C ALA A 77 -8.74 -25.38 3.98
N VAL A 78 -10.01 -25.00 4.08
CA VAL A 78 -10.78 -24.96 5.34
C VAL A 78 -10.95 -26.36 5.95
N SER A 79 -11.02 -27.40 5.12
CA SER A 79 -11.07 -28.80 5.61
C SER A 79 -9.68 -29.38 5.95
N GLY A 80 -8.62 -28.57 5.88
CA GLY A 80 -7.27 -28.96 6.31
C GLY A 80 -6.41 -29.61 5.23
N ASP A 81 -6.76 -29.48 3.94
CA ASP A 81 -5.92 -30.01 2.86
C ASP A 81 -4.55 -29.30 2.82
N CYS A 82 -3.47 -30.07 3.00
CA CYS A 82 -2.12 -29.53 3.09
C CYS A 82 -1.68 -28.77 1.83
N VAL A 83 -2.12 -29.24 0.65
CA VAL A 83 -1.71 -28.63 -0.63
C VAL A 83 -2.41 -27.29 -0.80
N GLU A 84 -3.71 -27.23 -0.54
CA GLU A 84 -4.45 -25.97 -0.62
C GLU A 84 -4.03 -24.97 0.46
N LEU A 85 -3.74 -25.42 1.69
CA LEU A 85 -3.16 -24.55 2.73
C LEU A 85 -1.77 -24.03 2.34
N THR A 86 -0.94 -24.87 1.70
CA THR A 86 0.35 -24.45 1.18
C THR A 86 0.19 -23.40 0.08
N LYS A 87 -0.78 -23.57 -0.84
CA LYS A 87 -1.10 -22.57 -1.86
C LYS A 87 -1.55 -21.24 -1.26
N VAL A 88 -2.53 -21.25 -0.35
CA VAL A 88 -3.02 -20.05 0.35
C VAL A 88 -1.85 -19.29 0.98
N THR A 89 -1.03 -20.02 1.72
CA THR A 89 0.10 -19.45 2.45
C THR A 89 1.19 -18.92 1.53
N LEU A 90 1.54 -19.67 0.47
CA LEU A 90 2.54 -19.25 -0.50
C LEU A 90 2.11 -17.95 -1.22
N LEU A 91 0.85 -17.87 -1.66
CA LEU A 91 0.33 -16.68 -2.33
C LEU A 91 0.24 -15.49 -1.38
N LEU A 92 -0.20 -15.72 -0.13
CA LEU A 92 -0.28 -14.65 0.86
C LEU A 92 1.12 -14.11 1.22
N LEU A 93 2.10 -14.99 1.39
CA LEU A 93 3.49 -14.59 1.59
C LEU A 93 4.05 -13.87 0.36
N HIS A 94 3.71 -14.30 -0.85
CA HIS A 94 4.11 -13.62 -2.08
C HIS A 94 3.62 -12.16 -2.11
N ILE A 95 2.33 -11.95 -1.79
CA ILE A 95 1.74 -10.62 -1.70
C ILE A 95 2.42 -9.82 -0.57
N ALA A 96 2.50 -10.39 0.63
CA ALA A 96 3.07 -9.71 1.78
C ALA A 96 4.54 -9.30 1.59
N LEU A 97 5.34 -10.11 0.93
CA LEU A 97 6.73 -9.76 0.64
C LEU A 97 6.84 -8.66 -0.43
N PHE A 98 5.87 -8.56 -1.32
CA PHE A 98 5.83 -7.54 -2.35
C PHE A 98 5.37 -6.18 -1.79
N THR A 99 4.34 -6.18 -0.94
CA THR A 99 3.72 -4.97 -0.40
C THR A 99 4.41 -4.48 0.88
N GLU A 100 4.82 -5.37 1.79
CA GLU A 100 5.25 -5.00 3.14
C GLU A 100 6.75 -5.17 3.37
N ALA A 101 7.45 -4.04 3.46
CA ALA A 101 8.91 -4.01 3.69
C ALA A 101 9.32 -4.67 5.02
N LYS A 102 8.45 -4.61 6.05
CA LYS A 102 8.70 -5.20 7.37
C LYS A 102 8.70 -6.74 7.32
N VAL A 103 7.80 -7.34 6.54
CA VAL A 103 7.77 -8.81 6.35
C VAL A 103 9.00 -9.24 5.58
N ARG A 104 9.41 -8.45 4.58
CA ARG A 104 10.61 -8.72 3.77
C ARG A 104 11.90 -8.70 4.60
N SER A 105 12.12 -7.68 5.42
CA SER A 105 13.32 -7.61 6.27
C SER A 105 13.36 -8.76 7.28
N ARG A 106 12.23 -9.07 7.92
CA ARG A 106 12.14 -10.19 8.87
C ARG A 106 12.51 -11.53 8.24
N LEU A 107 12.07 -11.79 7.02
CA LEU A 107 12.32 -13.08 6.37
C LEU A 107 13.72 -13.19 5.75
N VAL A 108 14.25 -12.09 5.19
CA VAL A 108 15.60 -12.06 4.58
C VAL A 108 16.68 -12.15 5.64
N ASP A 109 16.49 -11.46 6.77
CA ASP A 109 17.47 -11.39 7.86
C ASP A 109 17.22 -12.46 8.94
N ALA A 110 16.27 -13.39 8.73
CA ALA A 110 15.94 -14.44 9.69
C ALA A 110 17.13 -15.38 9.93
N PRO A 111 17.73 -15.40 11.14
CA PRO A 111 18.86 -16.29 11.44
C PRO A 111 18.44 -17.76 11.55
N SER A 112 17.14 -18.03 11.68
CA SER A 112 16.55 -19.37 11.77
C SER A 112 16.37 -20.06 10.42
N LEU A 113 16.51 -19.34 9.30
CA LEU A 113 16.38 -19.90 7.95
C LEU A 113 17.76 -20.23 7.37
N ASP A 114 18.02 -21.49 7.06
CA ASP A 114 19.23 -21.90 6.36
C ASP A 114 19.22 -21.45 4.89
N GLN A 115 20.40 -21.25 4.32
CA GLN A 115 20.57 -20.73 2.96
C GLN A 115 19.88 -21.60 1.90
N ALA A 116 19.79 -22.92 2.11
CA ALA A 116 19.10 -23.82 1.19
C ALA A 116 17.58 -23.60 1.23
N THR A 117 16.97 -23.44 2.41
CA THR A 117 15.55 -23.07 2.54
C THR A 117 15.27 -21.70 1.93
N GLN A 118 16.14 -20.70 2.14
CA GLN A 118 16.00 -19.38 1.52
C GLN A 118 16.03 -19.46 -0.03
N ALA A 119 16.97 -20.22 -0.60
CA ALA A 119 17.07 -20.40 -2.04
C ALA A 119 15.84 -21.10 -2.63
N ARG A 120 15.33 -22.14 -1.96
CA ARG A 120 14.10 -22.85 -2.37
C ARG A 120 12.86 -21.97 -2.27
N PHE A 121 12.73 -21.22 -1.19
CA PHE A 121 11.61 -20.29 -1.03
C PHE A 121 11.65 -19.18 -2.09
N LYS A 122 12.84 -18.64 -2.37
CA LYS A 122 13.03 -17.69 -3.48
C LYS A 122 12.63 -18.29 -4.82
N TYR A 123 12.99 -19.55 -5.09
CA TYR A 123 12.56 -20.25 -6.30
C TYR A 123 11.03 -20.35 -6.39
N LEU A 124 10.33 -20.71 -5.30
CA LEU A 124 8.87 -20.77 -5.29
C LEU A 124 8.24 -19.41 -5.63
N LEU A 125 8.74 -18.32 -5.02
CA LEU A 125 8.25 -16.97 -5.29
C LEU A 125 8.55 -16.52 -6.73
N GLU A 126 9.76 -16.78 -7.23
CA GLU A 126 10.13 -16.47 -8.62
C GLU A 126 9.29 -17.26 -9.62
N ALA A 127 8.94 -18.52 -9.31
CA ALA A 127 8.11 -19.36 -10.16
C ALA A 127 6.69 -18.79 -10.28
N VAL A 128 6.12 -18.32 -9.18
CA VAL A 128 4.83 -17.59 -9.17
C VAL A 128 4.96 -16.28 -9.94
N GLN A 129 5.99 -15.48 -9.67
CA GLN A 129 6.19 -14.17 -10.28
C GLN A 129 6.43 -14.26 -11.80
N LYS A 130 7.25 -15.20 -12.28
CA LYS A 130 7.55 -15.40 -13.72
C LYS A 130 6.31 -15.80 -14.51
N ARG A 131 5.34 -16.44 -13.86
CA ARG A 131 4.06 -16.79 -14.49
C ARG A 131 3.09 -15.61 -14.53
N GLY A 132 3.14 -14.69 -13.56
CA GLY A 132 2.34 -13.47 -13.54
C GLY A 132 0.83 -13.76 -13.71
N SER A 133 0.19 -13.15 -14.70
CA SER A 133 -1.23 -13.39 -15.01
C SER A 133 -1.55 -14.79 -15.54
N ALA A 134 -0.54 -15.60 -15.90
CA ALA A 134 -0.70 -16.98 -16.34
C ALA A 134 -0.55 -18.01 -15.20
N VAL A 135 -0.50 -17.57 -13.93
CA VAL A 135 -0.60 -18.47 -12.78
C VAL A 135 -1.97 -19.16 -12.84
N SER A 136 -1.99 -20.48 -12.66
CA SER A 136 -3.22 -21.27 -12.66
C SER A 136 -3.22 -22.23 -11.48
N SER A 137 -4.40 -22.65 -11.02
CA SER A 137 -4.54 -23.63 -9.93
C SER A 137 -3.75 -24.92 -10.21
N ARG A 138 -3.74 -25.40 -11.46
CA ARG A 138 -2.94 -26.57 -11.87
C ARG A 138 -1.44 -26.34 -11.73
N PHE A 139 -0.95 -25.17 -12.12
CA PHE A 139 0.46 -24.83 -11.96
C PHE A 139 0.85 -24.77 -10.49
N LEU A 140 0.05 -24.10 -9.65
CA LEU A 140 0.30 -24.03 -8.21
C LEU A 140 0.25 -25.41 -7.55
N HIS A 141 -0.66 -26.28 -7.99
CA HIS A 141 -0.72 -27.65 -7.50
C HIS A 141 0.56 -28.42 -7.81
N ILE A 142 1.07 -28.32 -9.05
CA ILE A 142 2.36 -28.92 -9.43
C ILE A 142 3.48 -28.32 -8.57
N LEU A 143 3.56 -26.98 -8.47
CA LEU A 143 4.59 -26.29 -7.70
C LEU A 143 4.61 -26.70 -6.21
N CYS A 144 3.43 -26.92 -5.61
CA CYS A 144 3.31 -27.32 -4.20
C CYS A 144 3.59 -28.81 -3.97
N THR A 145 3.51 -29.64 -5.00
CA THR A 145 3.71 -31.10 -4.93
C THR A 145 5.05 -31.57 -5.53
N GLU A 146 5.76 -30.68 -6.22
CA GLU A 146 7.07 -30.94 -6.81
C GLU A 146 8.17 -31.00 -5.74
N ASN A 147 9.12 -31.94 -5.89
CA ASN A 147 10.31 -32.02 -5.04
C ASN A 147 11.32 -30.95 -5.46
N LEU A 148 11.70 -30.07 -4.53
CA LEU A 148 12.57 -28.91 -4.79
C LEU A 148 14.07 -29.27 -4.77
N ASP A 149 14.42 -30.40 -5.39
CA ASP A 149 15.77 -30.95 -5.37
C ASP A 149 16.66 -30.20 -6.38
N LEU A 150 17.37 -29.17 -5.90
CA LEU A 150 18.13 -28.19 -6.70
C LEU A 150 19.37 -28.74 -7.44
N ARG A 151 19.58 -30.07 -7.48
CA ARG A 151 20.78 -30.68 -8.10
C ARG A 151 20.77 -30.68 -9.64
N SER A 152 19.65 -30.43 -10.31
CA SER A 152 19.52 -30.61 -11.77
C SER A 152 19.54 -29.32 -12.62
N VAL A 153 19.40 -28.12 -12.03
CA VAL A 153 19.12 -26.88 -12.78
C VAL A 153 20.38 -26.09 -13.20
N LEU A 154 21.58 -26.51 -12.77
CA LEU A 154 22.85 -25.79 -13.06
C LEU A 154 23.68 -26.36 -14.24
N GLN A 155 23.17 -27.30 -15.04
CA GLN A 155 23.92 -27.86 -16.17
C GLN A 155 23.13 -27.90 -17.48
N GLN A 156 23.09 -26.80 -18.24
CA GLN A 156 22.92 -26.83 -19.71
C GLN A 156 23.74 -25.73 -20.42
N THR A 157 24.92 -26.16 -20.89
CA THR A 157 25.64 -25.91 -22.18
C THR A 157 25.64 -24.55 -22.90
N PRO A 158 26.84 -24.16 -23.40
CA PRO A 158 27.04 -23.77 -24.80
C PRO A 158 27.99 -24.74 -25.53
N VAL A 159 27.66 -25.15 -26.76
CA VAL A 159 28.60 -25.86 -27.66
C VAL A 159 28.90 -24.97 -28.86
N MET A 160 30.16 -24.57 -28.92
CA MET A 160 30.84 -23.86 -30.01
C MET A 160 31.18 -24.79 -31.19
N GLY A 161 31.21 -24.20 -32.39
CA GLY A 161 32.43 -24.21 -33.22
C GLY A 161 32.62 -25.37 -34.21
N GLY A 162 32.59 -25.03 -35.50
CA GLY A 162 32.87 -25.93 -36.60
C GLY A 162 34.35 -26.28 -36.83
N ALA A 163 34.58 -27.13 -37.82
CA ALA A 163 35.89 -27.40 -38.39
C ALA A 163 35.78 -27.62 -39.91
N ALA A 164 36.39 -26.72 -40.68
CA ALA A 164 36.71 -26.89 -42.09
C ALA A 164 37.93 -27.81 -42.25
N SER A 165 37.95 -28.65 -43.28
CA SER A 165 39.11 -29.46 -43.69
C SER A 165 39.85 -28.81 -44.87
N PRO A 166 41.20 -28.75 -44.87
CA PRO A 166 41.97 -28.24 -46.00
C PRO A 166 42.40 -29.34 -46.99
N CYS A 167 42.49 -28.91 -48.24
CA CYS A 167 42.86 -29.66 -49.44
C CYS A 167 44.38 -29.90 -49.53
N VAL A 168 44.79 -31.10 -49.95
CA VAL A 168 46.20 -31.49 -50.19
C VAL A 168 46.45 -31.61 -51.68
N TYR A 169 47.42 -30.83 -52.18
CA TYR A 169 48.01 -30.95 -53.53
C TYR A 169 49.01 -32.11 -53.59
N THR A 170 48.99 -32.89 -54.68
CA THR A 170 50.21 -33.53 -55.22
C THR A 170 50.18 -33.54 -56.75
N THR A 171 51.01 -32.72 -57.39
CA THR A 171 51.38 -32.83 -58.80
C THR A 171 52.76 -33.49 -58.91
N SER A 172 52.86 -34.57 -59.67
CA SER A 172 54.13 -35.18 -60.11
C SER A 172 54.36 -34.84 -61.59
N PRO A 173 55.50 -34.27 -62.00
CA PRO A 173 55.87 -34.17 -63.40
C PRO A 173 56.74 -35.38 -63.78
N LYS A 174 56.26 -36.21 -64.72
CA LYS A 174 57.12 -37.18 -65.40
C LYS A 174 57.81 -36.51 -66.59
N SER A 175 59.12 -36.59 -66.56
CA SER A 175 60.13 -36.15 -67.51
C SER A 175 59.89 -36.59 -68.95
N SER A 176 60.21 -35.68 -69.88
CA SER A 176 60.41 -35.91 -71.31
C SER A 176 61.67 -36.73 -71.59
N ALA A 177 61.62 -37.55 -72.64
CA ALA A 177 62.81 -38.01 -73.34
C ALA A 177 62.45 -38.35 -74.80
N THR A 178 62.58 -37.38 -75.71
CA THR A 178 62.65 -37.64 -77.15
C THR A 178 63.80 -36.84 -77.75
N SER A 179 64.85 -37.58 -78.09
CA SER A 179 66.07 -37.09 -78.74
C SER A 179 65.78 -36.61 -80.18
N PRO A 180 66.37 -35.49 -80.66
CA PRO A 180 66.10 -34.91 -81.98
C PRO A 180 66.54 -35.79 -83.17
N LEU A 181 67.36 -36.82 -82.94
CA LEU A 181 67.97 -37.63 -84.01
C LEU A 181 67.08 -38.76 -84.54
N ARG A 182 65.96 -39.10 -83.87
CA ARG A 182 65.01 -40.12 -84.40
C ARG A 182 64.11 -39.61 -85.52
N VAL A 183 63.92 -38.29 -85.64
CA VAL A 183 62.99 -37.68 -86.59
C VAL A 183 63.53 -37.70 -88.04
N LEU A 184 64.84 -37.80 -88.23
CA LEU A 184 65.49 -37.75 -89.54
C LEU A 184 65.52 -39.08 -90.30
N VAL A 185 65.37 -40.23 -89.62
CA VAL A 185 65.50 -41.58 -90.21
C VAL A 185 64.13 -42.22 -90.51
N GLN A 186 63.03 -41.58 -90.13
CA GLN A 186 61.67 -42.09 -90.35
C GLN A 186 61.09 -41.63 -91.69
N SER A 187 60.30 -42.50 -92.34
CA SER A 187 59.69 -42.23 -93.64
C SER A 187 58.74 -41.02 -93.58
N PRO A 188 58.56 -40.26 -94.68
CA PRO A 188 57.71 -39.07 -94.71
C PRO A 188 56.28 -39.30 -94.21
N GLN A 189 55.72 -40.49 -94.48
CA GLN A 189 54.39 -40.89 -94.01
C GLN A 189 54.32 -41.02 -92.48
N PHE A 190 55.39 -41.52 -91.84
CA PHE A 190 55.43 -41.69 -90.38
C PHE A 190 55.52 -40.34 -89.64
N ARG A 191 56.27 -39.38 -90.18
CA ARG A 191 56.34 -38.01 -89.63
C ARG A 191 55.00 -37.28 -89.74
N LEU A 192 54.31 -37.42 -90.88
CA LEU A 192 52.97 -36.88 -91.06
C LEU A 192 51.97 -37.51 -90.06
N GLN A 193 52.04 -38.83 -89.85
CA GLN A 193 51.21 -39.52 -88.88
C GLN A 193 51.47 -39.04 -87.44
N GLU A 194 52.73 -38.82 -87.06
CA GLU A 194 53.10 -38.33 -85.73
C GLU A 194 52.64 -36.88 -85.50
N ILE A 195 52.77 -36.00 -86.51
CA ILE A 195 52.23 -34.64 -86.49
C ILE A 195 50.70 -34.66 -86.38
N LEU A 196 50.03 -35.52 -87.14
CA LEU A 196 48.57 -35.62 -87.16
C LEU A 196 48.02 -36.21 -85.86
N ASN A 197 48.73 -37.18 -85.26
CA ASN A 197 48.44 -37.68 -83.92
C ASN A 197 48.69 -36.63 -82.84
N GLY A 198 49.76 -35.83 -82.95
CA GLY A 198 50.02 -34.69 -82.07
C GLY A 198 48.92 -33.64 -82.16
N LYS A 199 48.47 -33.31 -83.38
CA LYS A 199 47.34 -32.38 -83.60
C LYS A 199 46.01 -32.93 -83.11
N LYS A 200 45.75 -34.24 -83.26
CA LYS A 200 44.57 -34.91 -82.71
C LYS A 200 44.55 -34.86 -81.18
N PHE A 201 45.71 -35.03 -80.54
CA PHE A 201 45.85 -34.88 -79.10
C PHE A 201 45.63 -33.43 -78.67
N GLU A 202 46.17 -32.47 -79.41
CA GLU A 202 46.01 -31.03 -79.16
C GLU A 202 44.56 -30.57 -79.28
N VAL A 203 43.82 -31.05 -80.30
CA VAL A 203 42.38 -30.80 -80.45
C VAL A 203 41.60 -31.37 -79.27
N LYS A 204 41.86 -32.63 -78.86
CA LYS A 204 41.21 -33.21 -77.67
C LYS A 204 41.50 -32.39 -76.40
N ARG A 205 42.73 -31.91 -76.24
CA ARG A 205 43.11 -31.05 -75.12
C ARG A 205 42.33 -29.72 -75.15
N LEU A 206 42.26 -29.07 -76.31
CA LEU A 206 41.52 -27.81 -76.48
C LEU A 206 40.02 -27.99 -76.24
N GLN A 207 39.44 -29.10 -76.71
CA GLN A 207 38.03 -29.43 -76.50
C GLN A 207 37.72 -29.69 -75.02
N GLN A 208 38.65 -30.33 -74.30
CA GLN A 208 38.56 -30.49 -72.85
C GLN A 208 38.72 -29.14 -72.12
N GLN A 209 39.58 -28.25 -72.61
CA GLN A 209 39.74 -26.90 -72.08
C GLN A 209 38.48 -26.05 -72.27
N GLU A 210 37.87 -26.11 -73.46
CA GLU A 210 36.60 -25.45 -73.78
C GLU A 210 35.47 -25.95 -72.87
N SER A 211 35.38 -27.27 -72.66
CA SER A 211 34.44 -27.86 -71.70
C SER A 211 34.66 -27.37 -70.27
N CYS A 212 35.92 -27.27 -69.82
CA CYS A 212 36.25 -26.71 -68.51
C CYS A 212 35.87 -25.23 -68.39
N VAL A 213 36.13 -24.43 -69.42
CA VAL A 213 35.77 -22.99 -69.43
C VAL A 213 34.25 -22.82 -69.38
N SER A 214 33.50 -23.58 -70.18
CA SER A 214 32.04 -23.56 -70.17
C SER A 214 31.47 -23.93 -68.80
N LEU A 215 32.04 -24.97 -68.15
CA LEU A 215 31.65 -25.38 -66.80
C LEU A 215 31.94 -24.27 -65.76
N LEU A 216 33.11 -23.64 -65.84
CA LEU A 216 33.48 -22.53 -64.94
C LEU A 216 32.58 -21.32 -65.13
N GLN A 217 32.19 -21.01 -66.37
CA GLN A 217 31.29 -19.91 -66.69
C GLN A 217 29.88 -20.14 -66.12
N GLY A 218 29.37 -21.38 -66.21
CA GLY A 218 28.12 -21.77 -65.56
C GLY A 218 28.18 -21.68 -64.04
N LYS A 219 29.29 -22.09 -63.42
CA LYS A 219 29.51 -21.94 -61.97
C LYS A 219 29.58 -20.47 -61.54
N LEU A 220 30.22 -19.62 -62.33
CA LEU A 220 30.31 -18.18 -62.06
C LEU A 220 28.92 -17.52 -62.09
N GLN A 221 28.10 -17.81 -63.10
CA GLN A 221 26.72 -17.33 -63.16
C GLN A 221 25.87 -17.83 -61.98
N ALA A 222 26.00 -19.11 -61.61
CA ALA A 222 25.29 -19.65 -60.45
C ALA A 222 25.72 -18.96 -59.14
N SER A 223 27.02 -18.69 -58.98
CA SER A 223 27.54 -17.97 -57.81
C SER A 223 27.07 -16.52 -57.76
N GLN A 224 26.95 -15.84 -58.90
CA GLN A 224 26.41 -14.47 -58.97
C GLN A 224 24.94 -14.44 -58.56
N LEU A 225 24.13 -15.36 -59.10
CA LEU A 225 22.72 -15.47 -58.71
C LEU A 225 22.55 -15.76 -57.21
N GLN A 226 23.37 -16.64 -56.64
CA GLN A 226 23.35 -16.90 -55.19
C GLN A 226 23.75 -15.68 -54.37
N GLN A 227 24.69 -14.87 -54.87
CA GLN A 227 25.09 -13.64 -54.21
C GLN A 227 23.97 -12.59 -54.25
N ASP A 228 23.34 -12.39 -55.41
CA ASP A 228 22.22 -11.45 -55.57
C ASP A 228 21.03 -11.86 -54.68
N GLU A 229 20.71 -13.15 -54.58
CA GLU A 229 19.68 -13.68 -53.68
C GLU A 229 20.03 -13.42 -52.20
N ALA A 230 21.29 -13.63 -51.80
CA ALA A 230 21.74 -13.38 -50.44
C ALA A 230 21.70 -11.88 -50.08
N GLU A 231 22.12 -11.00 -51.00
CA GLU A 231 22.05 -9.55 -50.83
C GLU A 231 20.60 -9.06 -50.71
N ALA A 232 19.69 -9.58 -51.53
CA ALA A 232 18.27 -9.27 -51.44
C ALA A 232 17.66 -9.72 -50.10
N GLN A 233 17.99 -10.92 -49.62
CA GLN A 233 17.54 -11.42 -48.31
C GLN A 233 18.10 -10.57 -47.16
N GLN A 234 19.35 -10.12 -47.26
CA GLN A 234 19.96 -9.26 -46.27
C GLN A 234 19.26 -7.89 -46.20
N VAL A 235 18.98 -7.25 -47.34
CA VAL A 235 18.28 -5.97 -47.38
C VAL A 235 16.87 -6.06 -46.78
N VAL A 236 16.12 -7.12 -47.10
CA VAL A 236 14.79 -7.37 -46.49
C VAL A 236 14.92 -7.60 -44.98
N GLY A 237 15.91 -8.40 -44.57
CA GLY A 237 16.17 -8.67 -43.16
C GLY A 237 16.52 -7.41 -42.37
N ASP A 238 17.33 -6.53 -42.93
CA ASP A 238 17.74 -5.28 -42.28
C ASP A 238 16.59 -4.26 -42.24
N SER A 239 15.76 -4.20 -43.28
CA SER A 239 14.53 -3.39 -43.26
C SER A 239 13.55 -3.85 -42.16
N LEU A 240 13.36 -5.17 -42.00
CA LEU A 240 12.51 -5.72 -40.93
C LEU A 240 13.06 -5.38 -39.54
N LYS A 241 14.37 -5.48 -39.34
CA LYS A 241 15.02 -5.08 -38.07
C LYS A 241 14.86 -3.59 -37.80
N GLN A 242 15.04 -2.74 -38.81
CA GLN A 242 14.86 -1.29 -38.70
C GLN A 242 13.43 -0.94 -38.27
N ASN A 243 12.43 -1.56 -38.90
CA ASN A 243 11.03 -1.37 -38.55
C ASN A 243 10.77 -1.81 -37.11
N LYS A 244 11.27 -3.00 -36.70
CA LYS A 244 11.12 -3.49 -35.33
C LYS A 244 11.76 -2.56 -34.29
N LEU A 245 12.94 -2.02 -34.58
CA LEU A 245 13.60 -1.04 -33.71
C LEU A 245 12.79 0.25 -33.59
N SER A 246 12.18 0.71 -34.69
CA SER A 246 11.33 1.91 -34.67
C SER A 246 10.06 1.70 -33.84
N GLU A 247 9.40 0.54 -33.96
CA GLU A 247 8.24 0.16 -33.15
C GLU A 247 8.60 0.16 -31.66
N LEU A 248 9.69 -0.53 -31.30
CA LEU A 248 10.15 -0.61 -29.90
C LEU A 248 10.54 0.76 -29.34
N ALA A 249 11.11 1.65 -30.16
CA ALA A 249 11.44 3.00 -29.73
C ALA A 249 10.18 3.84 -29.41
N VAL A 250 9.14 3.72 -30.25
CA VAL A 250 7.85 4.37 -30.00
C VAL A 250 7.20 3.83 -28.72
N GLU A 251 7.17 2.51 -28.55
CA GLU A 251 6.62 1.85 -27.36
C GLU A 251 7.39 2.26 -26.09
N CYS A 252 8.73 2.29 -26.13
CA CYS A 252 9.55 2.80 -25.03
C CYS A 252 9.23 4.26 -24.69
N SER A 253 8.99 5.11 -25.69
CA SER A 253 8.62 6.51 -25.46
C SER A 253 7.25 6.65 -24.81
N GLN A 254 6.31 5.77 -25.16
CA GLN A 254 4.97 5.74 -24.60
C GLN A 254 5.00 5.26 -23.14
N MET A 255 5.69 4.16 -22.87
CA MET A 255 5.90 3.64 -21.51
C MET A 255 6.55 4.66 -20.58
N ARG A 256 7.50 5.47 -21.08
CA ARG A 256 8.09 6.57 -20.30
C ARG A 256 7.06 7.63 -19.94
N ARG A 257 6.25 8.07 -20.89
CA ARG A 257 5.18 9.05 -20.65
C ARG A 257 4.15 8.51 -19.65
N GLU A 258 3.72 7.27 -19.80
CA GLU A 258 2.79 6.63 -18.87
C GLU A 258 3.38 6.56 -17.46
N ARG A 259 4.64 6.15 -17.33
CA ARG A 259 5.36 6.15 -16.05
C ARG A 259 5.43 7.54 -15.41
N GLU A 260 5.73 8.57 -16.19
CA GLU A 260 5.75 9.96 -15.71
C GLU A 260 4.36 10.40 -15.22
N THR A 261 3.29 10.09 -15.95
CA THR A 261 1.92 10.43 -15.52
C THR A 261 1.48 9.67 -14.27
N LEU A 262 1.88 8.40 -14.13
CA LEU A 262 1.61 7.61 -12.93
C LEU A 262 2.38 8.17 -11.74
N GLN A 263 3.65 8.54 -11.92
CA GLN A 263 4.44 9.15 -10.85
C GLN A 263 3.80 10.46 -10.36
N GLN A 264 3.37 11.33 -11.28
CA GLN A 264 2.66 12.56 -10.92
C GLN A 264 1.33 12.33 -10.19
N THR A 265 0.68 11.18 -10.43
CA THR A 265 -0.54 10.80 -9.70
C THR A 265 -0.20 10.29 -8.31
N VAL A 266 0.86 9.49 -8.17
CA VAL A 266 1.37 9.03 -6.87
C VAL A 266 1.77 10.22 -6.00
N ASP A 267 2.51 11.17 -6.53
CA ASP A 267 2.96 12.36 -5.79
C ASP A 267 1.77 13.17 -5.27
N ARG A 268 0.75 13.39 -6.12
CA ARG A 268 -0.50 14.07 -5.71
C ARG A 268 -1.27 13.31 -4.63
N LEU A 269 -1.38 11.99 -4.74
CA LEU A 269 -2.06 11.17 -3.74
C LEU A 269 -1.31 11.15 -2.41
N MET A 270 0.02 11.23 -2.42
CA MET A 270 0.81 11.37 -1.18
C MET A 270 0.55 12.72 -0.51
N GLU A 271 0.51 13.82 -1.26
CA GLU A 271 0.16 15.15 -0.71
C GLU A 271 -1.27 15.16 -0.12
N GLU A 272 -2.26 14.61 -0.84
CA GLU A 272 -3.63 14.52 -0.33
C GLU A 272 -3.72 13.66 0.94
N LYS A 273 -2.93 12.59 1.04
CA LYS A 273 -2.85 11.76 2.24
C LYS A 273 -2.30 12.55 3.42
N ASP A 274 -1.20 13.27 3.23
CA ASP A 274 -0.57 14.07 4.30
C ASP A 274 -1.52 15.17 4.83
N ASP A 275 -2.30 15.78 3.93
CA ASP A 275 -3.37 16.72 4.27
C ASP A 275 -4.50 16.06 5.09
N LEU A 276 -4.91 14.84 4.70
CA LEU A 276 -5.92 14.08 5.41
C LEU A 276 -5.44 13.63 6.79
N ASP A 277 -4.19 13.19 6.92
CA ASP A 277 -3.58 12.83 8.20
C ASP A 277 -3.50 14.03 9.14
N SER A 278 -3.15 15.21 8.60
CA SER A 278 -3.16 16.47 9.35
C SER A 278 -4.57 16.83 9.85
N LYS A 279 -5.59 16.70 8.99
CA LYS A 279 -7.00 16.91 9.37
C LYS A 279 -7.47 15.90 10.43
N LYS A 280 -7.08 14.63 10.30
CA LYS A 280 -7.38 13.57 11.28
C LYS A 280 -6.80 13.91 12.65
N CYS A 281 -5.56 14.38 12.71
CA CYS A 281 -4.93 14.80 13.96
C CYS A 281 -5.67 15.99 14.61
N SER A 282 -6.02 17.00 13.81
CA SER A 282 -6.80 18.15 14.28
C SER A 282 -8.18 17.75 14.82
N LEU A 283 -8.91 16.90 14.10
CA LEU A 283 -10.22 16.41 14.54
C LEU A 283 -10.11 15.56 15.82
N HIS A 284 -9.07 14.75 15.95
CA HIS A 284 -8.81 14.00 17.18
C HIS A 284 -8.58 14.94 18.37
N GLN A 285 -7.79 16.00 18.19
CA GLN A 285 -7.56 17.00 19.23
C GLN A 285 -8.86 17.70 19.63
N HIS A 286 -9.69 18.10 18.66
CA HIS A 286 -11.01 18.67 18.94
C HIS A 286 -11.91 17.71 19.72
N LEU A 287 -11.92 16.43 19.37
CA LEU A 287 -12.71 15.42 20.04
C LEU A 287 -12.27 15.20 21.49
N VAL A 288 -10.96 15.28 21.78
CA VAL A 288 -10.43 15.26 23.15
C VAL A 288 -10.93 16.46 23.96
N LEU A 289 -10.89 17.67 23.39
CA LEU A 289 -11.37 18.88 24.05
C LEU A 289 -12.88 18.82 24.35
N VAL A 290 -13.68 18.35 23.39
CA VAL A 290 -15.13 18.19 23.58
C VAL A 290 -15.45 17.14 24.64
N ARG A 291 -14.69 16.05 24.71
CA ARG A 291 -14.84 15.06 25.80
C ARG A 291 -14.54 15.67 27.16
N ALA A 292 -13.46 16.43 27.29
CA ALA A 292 -13.10 17.11 28.52
C ALA A 292 -14.18 18.12 28.95
N GLU A 293 -14.74 18.88 28.01
CA GLU A 293 -15.84 19.82 28.29
C GLU A 293 -17.12 19.10 28.73
N ARG A 294 -17.48 17.99 28.08
CA ARG A 294 -18.60 17.14 28.50
C ARG A 294 -18.41 16.65 29.93
N ASP A 295 -17.22 16.15 30.27
CA ASP A 295 -16.93 15.61 31.60
C ASP A 295 -17.01 16.71 32.67
N ARG A 296 -16.49 17.91 32.38
CA ARG A 296 -16.64 19.08 33.26
C ARG A 296 -18.11 19.45 33.46
N LEU A 297 -18.90 19.54 32.39
CA LEU A 297 -20.33 19.85 32.49
C LEU A 297 -21.11 18.77 33.26
N GLN A 298 -20.68 17.51 33.17
CA GLN A 298 -21.26 16.42 33.95
C GLN A 298 -20.99 16.58 35.44
N GLU A 299 -19.79 17.04 35.83
CA GLU A 299 -19.44 17.40 37.20
C GLU A 299 -20.31 18.56 37.71
N ASP A 300 -20.43 19.65 36.93
CA ASP A 300 -21.30 20.79 37.28
C ASP A 300 -22.75 20.36 37.54
N VAL A 301 -23.27 19.40 36.75
CA VAL A 301 -24.63 18.86 36.94
C VAL A 301 -24.75 18.04 38.23
N LEU A 302 -23.71 17.30 38.61
CA LEU A 302 -23.70 16.54 39.88
C LEU A 302 -23.71 17.50 41.07
N ASP A 303 -22.88 18.54 41.04
CA ASP A 303 -22.81 19.58 42.07
C ASP A 303 -24.14 20.32 42.21
N LEU A 304 -24.77 20.69 41.09
CA LEU A 304 -26.07 21.35 41.09
C LEU A 304 -27.18 20.44 41.66
N ASN A 305 -27.12 19.13 41.38
CA ASN A 305 -28.05 18.17 41.97
C ASN A 305 -27.83 17.95 43.47
N GLN A 306 -26.58 18.01 43.94
CA GLN A 306 -26.25 17.98 45.36
C GLN A 306 -26.80 19.22 46.07
N ALA A 307 -26.50 20.42 45.56
CA ALA A 307 -27.02 21.68 46.10
C ALA A 307 -28.57 21.70 46.10
N LYS A 308 -29.21 21.15 45.06
CA LYS A 308 -30.66 20.99 45.01
C LYS A 308 -31.19 20.11 46.15
N ARG A 309 -30.53 18.97 46.43
CA ARG A 309 -30.93 18.06 47.53
C ARG A 309 -30.77 18.72 48.90
N GLU A 310 -29.68 19.44 49.11
CA GLU A 310 -29.44 20.19 50.36
C GLU A 310 -30.49 21.29 50.57
N ASN A 311 -30.77 22.09 49.54
CA ASN A 311 -31.80 23.12 49.58
C ASN A 311 -33.20 22.52 49.85
N GLN A 312 -33.51 21.38 49.23
CA GLN A 312 -34.76 20.68 49.48
C GLN A 312 -34.86 20.23 50.95
N GLY A 313 -33.79 19.68 51.53
CA GLY A 313 -33.74 19.30 52.94
C GLY A 313 -33.91 20.49 53.88
N LEU A 314 -33.31 21.64 53.56
CA LEU A 314 -33.50 22.88 54.33
C LEU A 314 -34.96 23.36 54.27
N ILE A 315 -35.59 23.33 53.09
CA ILE A 315 -37.01 23.69 52.92
C ILE A 315 -37.90 22.76 53.75
N GLU A 316 -37.65 21.45 53.72
CA GLU A 316 -38.41 20.46 54.49
C GLU A 316 -38.26 20.66 56.01
N SER A 317 -37.04 20.94 56.49
CA SER A 317 -36.77 21.28 57.89
C SER A 317 -37.55 22.53 58.31
N GLN A 318 -37.45 23.61 57.53
CA GLN A 318 -38.17 24.85 57.80
C GLN A 318 -39.69 24.65 57.80
N ALA A 319 -40.22 23.83 56.88
CA ALA A 319 -41.63 23.49 56.85
C ALA A 319 -42.08 22.74 58.12
N SER A 320 -41.23 21.86 58.67
CA SER A 320 -41.47 21.18 59.95
C SER A 320 -41.49 22.16 61.11
N ASP A 321 -40.50 23.05 61.22
CA ASP A 321 -40.41 24.06 62.29
C ASP A 321 -41.64 24.98 62.26
N ILE A 322 -42.07 25.42 61.07
CA ILE A 322 -43.27 26.24 60.90
C ILE A 322 -44.51 25.48 61.38
N LYS A 323 -44.63 24.18 61.09
CA LYS A 323 -45.75 23.36 61.52
C LYS A 323 -45.77 23.23 63.05
N GLU A 324 -44.63 23.02 63.68
CA GLU A 324 -44.51 22.95 65.14
C GLU A 324 -44.89 24.29 65.79
N MET A 325 -44.34 25.40 65.31
CA MET A 325 -44.67 26.74 65.80
C MET A 325 -46.17 27.05 65.67
N LYS A 326 -46.82 26.62 64.57
CA LYS A 326 -48.27 26.75 64.41
C LYS A 326 -49.04 25.95 65.45
N SER A 327 -48.64 24.70 65.72
CA SER A 327 -49.25 23.87 66.77
C SER A 327 -49.14 24.53 68.14
N GLN A 328 -47.94 25.02 68.50
CA GLN A 328 -47.72 25.72 69.76
C GLN A 328 -48.56 27.00 69.87
N LEU A 329 -48.71 27.74 68.77
CA LEU A 329 -49.56 28.93 68.73
C LEU A 329 -51.05 28.59 68.92
N GLU A 330 -51.51 27.50 68.31
CA GLU A 330 -52.89 26.99 68.47
C GLU A 330 -53.16 26.54 69.91
N GLU A 331 -52.23 25.81 70.53
CA GLU A 331 -52.30 25.41 71.94
C GLU A 331 -52.35 26.61 72.89
N LEU A 332 -51.48 27.61 72.69
CA LEU A 332 -51.49 28.84 73.45
C LEU A 332 -52.80 29.63 73.27
N HIS A 333 -53.33 29.67 72.05
CA HIS A 333 -54.61 30.30 71.77
C HIS A 333 -55.76 29.59 72.50
N GLN A 334 -55.76 28.26 72.50
CA GLN A 334 -56.74 27.46 73.24
C GLN A 334 -56.65 27.72 74.75
N HIS A 335 -55.45 27.73 75.34
CA HIS A 335 -55.26 28.07 76.75
C HIS A 335 -55.75 29.49 77.10
N LEU A 336 -55.54 30.47 76.21
CA LEU A 336 -56.08 31.81 76.40
C LEU A 336 -57.61 31.83 76.39
N MET A 337 -58.25 31.05 75.52
CA MET A 337 -59.71 30.94 75.47
C MET A 337 -60.28 30.21 76.69
N GLU A 338 -59.64 29.14 77.15
CA GLU A 338 -60.00 28.41 78.37
C GLU A 338 -59.85 29.29 79.64
N ASN A 339 -58.80 30.11 79.72
CA ASN A 339 -58.63 31.09 80.78
C ASN A 339 -59.64 32.24 80.72
N LYS A 340 -60.13 32.64 79.54
CA LYS A 340 -61.19 33.64 79.41
C LYS A 340 -62.54 33.14 79.95
N VAL A 341 -62.86 31.85 79.80
CA VAL A 341 -64.09 31.27 80.34
C VAL A 341 -64.06 31.20 81.87
N SER A 342 -62.88 31.11 82.48
CA SER A 342 -62.71 31.12 83.94
C SER A 342 -62.68 32.53 84.57
N ASN A 343 -62.56 33.59 83.77
CA ASN A 343 -62.41 34.97 84.26
C ASN A 343 -63.65 35.86 84.08
N VAL A 344 -64.81 35.32 83.65
CA VAL A 344 -66.10 36.05 83.60
C VAL A 344 -66.75 36.22 84.99
N SER A 345 -65.97 36.22 86.06
CA SER A 345 -66.44 36.59 87.42
C SER A 345 -65.47 37.48 88.19
N ILE A 346 -64.52 38.12 87.51
CA ILE A 346 -63.63 39.10 88.15
C ILE A 346 -63.55 40.38 87.32
N GLU A 347 -64.70 40.85 86.82
CA GLU A 347 -64.89 42.28 86.59
C GLU A 347 -65.46 42.88 87.87
N GLU A 348 -64.59 43.25 88.81
CA GLU A 348 -64.79 44.28 89.85
C GLU A 348 -63.69 44.13 90.91
N SER A 349 -62.50 44.73 90.68
CA SER A 349 -61.65 45.24 91.78
C SER A 349 -60.32 45.80 91.28
N PHE A 350 -60.21 47.13 91.38
CA PHE A 350 -58.99 47.96 91.40
C PHE A 350 -58.15 47.95 90.09
N GLY A 351 -57.80 49.07 89.47
CA GLY A 351 -57.53 50.40 89.98
C GLY A 351 -56.28 50.89 89.25
N SER A 352 -56.47 51.79 88.29
CA SER A 352 -55.51 52.75 87.73
C SER A 352 -54.01 52.60 88.09
N PHE A 353 -53.15 52.23 87.13
CA PHE A 353 -51.80 52.79 87.00
C PHE A 353 -51.36 52.82 85.53
N SER A 354 -50.94 54.01 85.09
CA SER A 354 -50.36 54.35 83.79
C SER A 354 -48.80 54.26 83.87
N PRO A 355 -48.00 54.50 82.82
CA PRO A 355 -47.21 53.46 82.16
C PRO A 355 -45.68 53.62 82.32
N SER A 356 -44.94 52.58 81.87
CA SER A 356 -43.52 52.59 81.45
C SER A 356 -42.45 52.40 82.54
N PRO A 357 -41.20 51.94 82.24
CA PRO A 357 -40.64 51.46 80.97
C PRO A 357 -40.04 50.04 81.02
N TYR A 358 -39.90 49.46 79.83
CA TYR A 358 -39.08 48.29 79.53
C TYR A 358 -37.67 48.38 80.13
N PRO A 359 -37.08 47.29 80.68
CA PRO A 359 -35.65 47.16 80.69
C PRO A 359 -35.20 46.83 79.26
N ALA A 360 -34.55 47.80 78.61
CA ALA A 360 -33.77 47.55 77.41
C ALA A 360 -32.63 46.59 77.77
N ILE A 361 -32.72 45.35 77.31
CA ILE A 361 -31.56 44.47 77.21
C ILE A 361 -30.73 45.05 76.06
N THR A 362 -29.70 45.82 76.40
CA THR A 362 -28.63 46.16 75.46
C THR A 362 -27.81 44.90 75.21
N SER A 363 -28.14 44.19 74.12
CA SER A 363 -27.22 43.24 73.50
C SER A 363 -25.93 43.99 73.11
N PRO A 364 -24.75 43.39 73.27
CA PRO A 364 -23.50 44.03 72.90
C PRO A 364 -23.50 44.27 71.39
N ALA A 365 -23.07 45.47 71.00
CA ALA A 365 -22.77 45.80 69.61
C ALA A 365 -21.70 44.82 69.10
N SER A 366 -22.12 43.82 68.32
CA SER A 366 -21.23 43.04 67.46
C SER A 366 -21.06 43.80 66.15
N SER A 367 -20.37 44.93 66.19
CA SER A 367 -20.00 45.74 65.01
C SER A 367 -18.76 45.18 64.28
N VAL A 368 -18.62 43.86 64.22
CA VAL A 368 -17.48 43.19 63.53
C VAL A 368 -17.95 42.41 62.29
N GLY A 369 -19.26 42.23 62.09
CA GLY A 369 -19.82 41.45 60.98
C GLY A 369 -20.10 42.21 59.68
N GLU A 370 -20.28 43.53 59.73
CA GLU A 370 -20.76 44.30 58.57
C GLU A 370 -19.70 44.47 57.46
N ASN A 371 -18.41 44.32 57.77
CA ASN A 371 -17.33 44.45 56.77
C ASN A 371 -17.00 43.14 56.03
N MET A 372 -17.42 41.98 56.54
CA MET A 372 -17.08 40.69 55.90
C MET A 372 -17.99 40.40 54.69
N ALA A 373 -19.27 40.75 54.79
CA ALA A 373 -20.20 40.58 53.67
C ALA A 373 -19.82 41.52 52.50
N GLU A 374 -19.47 42.77 52.80
CA GLU A 374 -19.04 43.75 51.80
C GLU A 374 -17.70 43.34 51.15
N ALA A 375 -16.72 42.89 51.93
CA ALA A 375 -15.44 42.40 51.39
C ALA A 375 -15.58 41.12 50.53
N VAL A 376 -16.53 40.24 50.87
CA VAL A 376 -16.84 39.05 50.04
C VAL A 376 -17.49 39.48 48.73
N VAL A 377 -18.43 40.41 48.76
CA VAL A 377 -19.09 40.95 47.56
C VAL A 377 -18.07 41.65 46.65
N ASP A 378 -17.16 42.45 47.21
CA ASP A 378 -16.09 43.11 46.45
C ASP A 378 -15.10 42.11 45.84
N LYS A 379 -14.75 41.05 46.57
CA LYS A 379 -13.89 39.99 46.05
C LYS A 379 -14.56 39.23 44.90
N VAL A 380 -15.83 38.86 45.05
CA VAL A 380 -16.60 38.19 44.00
C VAL A 380 -16.75 39.09 42.77
N LEU A 381 -17.01 40.40 42.96
CA LEU A 381 -17.07 41.38 41.88
C LEU A 381 -15.71 41.55 41.17
N ALA A 382 -14.61 41.55 41.91
CA ALA A 382 -13.26 41.63 41.34
C ALA A 382 -12.93 40.39 40.50
N GLU A 383 -13.21 39.18 41.03
CA GLU A 383 -13.01 37.92 40.31
C GLU A 383 -13.89 37.84 39.05
N HIS A 384 -15.13 38.34 39.10
CA HIS A 384 -16.00 38.39 37.93
C HIS A 384 -15.54 39.42 36.90
N LYS A 385 -15.03 40.58 37.32
CA LYS A 385 -14.40 41.56 36.41
C LYS A 385 -13.17 40.99 35.72
N GLU A 386 -12.35 40.24 36.45
CA GLU A 386 -11.16 39.60 35.89
C GLU A 386 -11.53 38.51 34.88
N LYS A 387 -12.50 37.65 35.22
CA LYS A 387 -13.05 36.66 34.27
C LYS A 387 -13.65 37.31 33.03
N LEU A 388 -14.36 38.43 33.19
CA LEU A 388 -14.93 39.19 32.07
C LEU A 388 -13.81 39.74 31.16
N HIS A 389 -12.74 40.29 31.74
CA HIS A 389 -11.58 40.74 30.95
C HIS A 389 -10.87 39.59 30.24
N GLN A 390 -10.71 38.44 30.88
CA GLN A 390 -10.13 37.25 30.23
C GLN A 390 -11.00 36.77 29.06
N LEU A 391 -12.32 36.69 29.25
CA LEU A 391 -13.27 36.34 28.19
C LEU A 391 -13.25 37.35 27.04
N GLN A 392 -13.17 38.64 27.35
CA GLN A 392 -13.10 39.69 26.35
C GLN A 392 -11.79 39.61 25.57
N HIS A 393 -10.68 39.28 26.22
CA HIS A 393 -9.40 39.08 25.55
C HIS A 393 -9.41 37.84 24.64
N GLN A 394 -9.97 36.72 25.12
CA GLN A 394 -10.17 35.51 24.32
C GLN A 394 -11.07 35.75 23.11
N HIS A 395 -12.18 36.47 23.28
CA HIS A 395 -13.06 36.84 22.17
C HIS A 395 -12.33 37.68 21.13
N THR A 396 -11.48 38.61 21.57
CA THR A 396 -10.69 39.46 20.66
C THR A 396 -9.66 38.63 19.88
N ALA A 397 -8.98 37.68 20.54
CA ALA A 397 -8.03 36.77 19.91
C ALA A 397 -8.72 35.86 18.88
N LEU A 398 -9.83 35.22 19.25
CA LEU A 398 -10.64 34.40 18.35
C LEU A 398 -11.15 35.19 17.14
N HIS A 399 -11.51 36.47 17.34
CA HIS A 399 -11.96 37.31 16.24
C HIS A 399 -10.84 37.63 15.24
N GLN A 400 -9.60 37.80 15.73
CA GLN A 400 -8.41 37.97 14.90
C GLN A 400 -8.07 36.69 14.13
N ASP A 401 -8.14 35.52 14.79
CA ASP A 401 -7.91 34.23 14.15
C ASP A 401 -8.94 33.95 13.05
N LEU A 402 -10.22 34.27 13.30
CA LEU A 402 -11.28 34.13 12.30
C LEU A 402 -11.05 35.05 11.09
N ALA A 403 -10.58 36.28 11.32
CA ALA A 403 -10.24 37.20 10.24
C ALA A 403 -9.04 36.70 9.42
N ALA A 404 -8.01 36.16 10.07
CA ALA A 404 -6.84 35.57 9.40
C ALA A 404 -7.23 34.34 8.56
N ALA A 405 -8.07 33.46 9.09
CA ALA A 405 -8.59 32.29 8.38
C ALA A 405 -9.45 32.69 7.16
N ALA A 406 -10.27 33.75 7.29
CA ALA A 406 -11.05 34.28 6.18
C ALA A 406 -10.15 34.81 5.05
N ALA A 407 -9.08 35.53 5.39
CA ALA A 407 -8.11 36.04 4.43
C ALA A 407 -7.33 34.91 3.72
N GLN A 408 -6.91 33.88 4.46
CA GLN A 408 -6.27 32.69 3.86
C GLN A 408 -7.21 31.96 2.90
N ARG A 409 -8.49 31.81 3.26
CA ARG A 409 -9.49 31.21 2.38
C ARG A 409 -9.66 32.00 1.09
N GLU A 410 -9.72 33.32 1.18
CA GLU A 410 -9.84 34.18 -0.01
C GLU A 410 -8.62 34.07 -0.92
N GLN A 411 -7.41 34.02 -0.35
CA GLN A 411 -6.18 33.81 -1.11
C GLN A 411 -6.15 32.43 -1.82
N LEU A 412 -6.60 31.37 -1.14
CA LEU A 412 -6.69 30.04 -1.74
C LEU A 412 -7.71 30.00 -2.89
N CYS A 413 -8.85 30.68 -2.75
CA CYS A 413 -9.82 30.80 -3.84
C CYS A 413 -9.22 31.51 -5.08
N GLN A 414 -8.49 32.61 -4.87
CA GLN A 414 -7.82 33.32 -5.96
C GLN A 414 -6.77 32.43 -6.66
N ASN A 415 -6.01 31.62 -5.91
CA ASN A 415 -5.05 30.68 -6.47
C ASN A 415 -5.73 29.57 -7.29
N LEU A 416 -6.86 29.05 -6.82
CA LEU A 416 -7.63 28.05 -7.56
C LEU A 416 -8.17 28.61 -8.88
N GLU A 417 -8.68 29.84 -8.89
CA GLU A 417 -9.15 30.52 -10.10
C GLU A 417 -8.01 30.75 -11.11
N ALA A 418 -6.85 31.20 -10.63
CA ALA A 418 -5.66 31.38 -11.48
C ALA A 418 -5.20 30.06 -12.11
N THR A 419 -5.19 28.97 -11.32
CA THR A 419 -4.79 27.63 -11.78
C THR A 419 -5.80 27.07 -12.79
N ALA A 420 -7.10 27.31 -12.58
CA ALA A 420 -8.15 26.92 -13.51
C ALA A 420 -8.01 27.65 -14.86
N ALA A 421 -7.76 28.97 -14.84
CA ALA A 421 -7.53 29.76 -16.04
C ALA A 421 -6.29 29.29 -16.82
N GLN A 422 -5.20 28.99 -16.11
CA GLN A 422 -3.97 28.46 -16.74
C GLN A 422 -4.21 27.09 -17.40
N ARG A 423 -5.02 26.23 -16.76
CA ARG A 423 -5.39 24.91 -17.31
C ARG A 423 -6.23 25.04 -18.58
N GLU A 424 -7.18 25.97 -18.64
CA GLU A 424 -7.95 26.24 -19.86
C GLU A 424 -7.05 26.74 -20.99
N GLN A 425 -6.11 27.65 -20.70
CA GLN A 425 -5.18 28.17 -21.69
C GLN A 425 -4.28 27.07 -22.28
N LEU A 426 -3.78 26.17 -21.44
CA LEU A 426 -3.02 24.98 -21.85
C LEU A 426 -3.85 24.04 -22.72
N GLN A 427 -5.12 23.79 -22.35
CA GLN A 427 -6.00 22.96 -23.18
C GLN A 427 -6.27 23.57 -24.56
N GLN A 428 -6.40 24.90 -24.65
CA GLN A 428 -6.57 25.59 -25.93
C GLN A 428 -5.30 25.48 -26.80
N GLN A 429 -4.10 25.61 -26.21
CA GLN A 429 -2.84 25.42 -26.95
C GLN A 429 -2.66 23.99 -27.47
N VAL A 430 -3.02 22.97 -26.68
CA VAL A 430 -2.99 21.56 -27.11
C VAL A 430 -3.97 21.30 -28.26
N ARG A 431 -5.17 21.90 -28.21
CA ARG A 431 -6.16 21.80 -29.30
C ARG A 431 -5.68 22.46 -30.59
N HIS A 432 -5.00 23.60 -30.50
CA HIS A 432 -4.44 24.28 -31.67
C HIS A 432 -3.26 23.52 -32.30
N THR A 433 -2.37 22.94 -31.49
CA THR A 433 -1.24 22.14 -32.00
C THR A 433 -1.70 20.84 -32.66
N HIS A 434 -2.76 20.19 -32.17
CA HIS A 434 -3.35 19.02 -32.83
C HIS A 434 -4.04 19.32 -34.18
N ARG A 435 -4.49 20.57 -34.41
CA ARG A 435 -5.14 20.97 -35.67
C ARG A 435 -4.17 21.25 -36.82
N HIS A 436 -2.86 21.36 -36.55
CA HIS A 436 -1.84 21.72 -37.54
C HIS A 436 -0.87 20.57 -37.89
N MET A 437 -1.12 19.35 -37.44
CA MET A 437 -0.39 18.17 -37.91
C MET A 437 -1.00 17.71 -39.25
N PRO A 438 -0.27 17.76 -40.38
CA PRO A 438 -0.75 17.24 -41.65
C PRO A 438 -0.88 15.71 -41.58
N GLN A 439 -1.97 15.19 -42.15
CA GLN A 439 -2.24 13.76 -42.29
C GLN A 439 -1.23 13.07 -43.22
#